data_AF-A0A2G5X868-F1
#
_entry.id   AF-A0A2G5X868-F1
#
_cell.length_a   1.000
_cell.length_b   1.000
_cell.length_c   1.000
_cell.angle_alpha   90.00
_cell.angle_beta   90.00
_cell.angle_gamma   90.00
#
_symmetry.space_group_name_H-M   'P 1'
#
loop_
_entity.id
_entity.type
_entity.pdbx_description
1 polymer ?
#
loop_
_entity_poly.entity_id
_entity_poly.type
_entity_poly.pdbx_seq_one_letter_code
_entity_poly.pdbx_strand_id
1 'polypeptide(L)'
;MLDKKLEKYFKRIDKDSHVVLNTALKSSINDFILDTDRIKDPYKFAHHNKLDVETALQLFLYFTDGNPAPLNMLMYVDCQELDCKSPIYLDEWQSHDYIACLHCAEQYLKEDIMRMVKVKFIKNDEFFITKPPTCTYDILTRSDSGLKPSPAIFQSPSIAQDEMKKNIAGIPLDTLTTLNTTSKKEAISKPLSELDERLSRSMMDFKIT
;
A
#
# COMPACT_ATOMS: atom_id res chain seq x y z
N MET A 1 19.64 4.17 -11.25
CA MET A 1 19.85 3.49 -9.94
C MET A 1 19.00 2.23 -9.84
N LEU A 2 17.74 2.30 -10.30
CA LEU A 2 16.81 1.17 -10.34
C LEU A 2 17.24 0.08 -11.34
N ASP A 3 17.76 0.45 -12.52
CA ASP A 3 18.25 -0.52 -13.52
C ASP A 3 19.37 -1.41 -12.97
N LYS A 4 20.27 -0.83 -12.17
CA LYS A 4 21.32 -1.59 -11.45
C LYS A 4 20.74 -2.54 -10.41
N LYS A 5 19.62 -2.18 -9.76
CA LYS A 5 18.92 -3.09 -8.84
C LYS A 5 18.27 -4.26 -9.59
N LEU A 6 17.79 -4.03 -10.81
CA LEU A 6 17.20 -5.07 -11.66
C LEU A 6 18.26 -5.99 -12.28
N GLU A 7 19.47 -5.48 -12.53
CA GLU A 7 20.59 -6.22 -13.11
C GLU A 7 20.94 -7.51 -12.36
N LYS A 8 20.77 -7.53 -11.03
CA LYS A 8 21.02 -8.75 -10.23
C LYS A 8 20.06 -9.89 -10.60
N TYR A 9 18.81 -9.57 -10.97
CA TYR A 9 17.81 -10.56 -11.37
C TYR A 9 18.12 -11.09 -12.77
N PHE A 10 18.48 -10.22 -13.71
CA PHE A 10 18.91 -10.65 -15.04
C PHE A 10 20.14 -11.57 -15.01
N LYS A 11 21.14 -11.25 -14.18
CA LYS A 11 22.32 -12.11 -13.98
C LYS A 11 21.95 -13.48 -13.44
N ARG A 12 20.92 -13.57 -12.60
CA ARG A 12 20.43 -14.83 -12.06
C ARG A 12 19.69 -15.65 -13.11
N ILE A 13 18.83 -15.01 -13.91
CA ILE A 13 18.13 -15.67 -15.02
C ILE A 13 19.14 -16.22 -16.03
N ASP A 14 20.17 -15.45 -16.38
CA ASP A 14 21.23 -15.88 -17.30
C ASP A 14 22.04 -17.09 -16.76
N LYS A 15 22.10 -17.27 -15.43
CA LYS A 15 22.85 -18.35 -14.78
C LYS A 15 22.01 -19.61 -14.55
N ASP A 16 20.78 -19.43 -14.08
CA ASP A 16 19.97 -20.51 -13.50
C ASP A 16 18.83 -20.96 -14.43
N SER A 17 18.53 -20.20 -15.50
CA SER A 17 17.44 -20.52 -16.43
C SER A 17 17.94 -21.04 -17.78
N HIS A 18 17.09 -21.80 -18.47
CA HIS A 18 17.31 -22.19 -19.88
C HIS A 18 16.95 -21.07 -20.88
N VAL A 19 16.47 -19.92 -20.40
CA VAL A 19 15.98 -18.82 -21.25
C VAL A 19 17.16 -17.93 -21.64
N VAL A 20 17.43 -17.84 -22.93
CA VAL A 20 18.45 -16.93 -23.46
C VAL A 20 17.89 -15.51 -23.51
N LEU A 21 18.33 -14.67 -22.57
CA LEU A 21 17.93 -13.27 -22.52
C LEU A 21 18.74 -12.42 -23.53
N ASN A 22 18.20 -12.23 -24.73
CA ASN A 22 18.74 -11.25 -25.67
C ASN A 22 18.45 -9.80 -25.20
N THR A 23 19.15 -8.83 -25.78
CA THR A 23 19.03 -7.41 -25.40
C THR A 23 17.60 -6.87 -25.55
N ALA A 24 16.87 -7.30 -26.57
CA ALA A 24 15.50 -6.86 -26.80
C ALA A 24 14.55 -7.38 -25.70
N LEU A 25 14.65 -8.66 -25.35
CA LEU A 25 13.85 -9.27 -24.29
C LEU A 25 14.17 -8.65 -22.92
N LYS A 26 15.45 -8.38 -22.63
CA LYS A 26 15.85 -7.64 -21.41
C LYS A 26 15.20 -6.26 -21.35
N SER A 27 15.16 -5.54 -22.48
CA SER A 27 14.45 -4.26 -22.56
C SER A 27 12.96 -4.42 -22.30
N SER A 28 12.30 -5.36 -22.98
CA SER A 28 10.87 -5.60 -22.80
C SER A 28 10.52 -5.97 -21.36
N ILE A 29 11.33 -6.80 -20.68
CA ILE A 29 11.13 -7.13 -19.27
C ILE A 29 11.28 -5.88 -18.39
N ASN A 30 12.30 -5.06 -18.62
CA ASN A 30 12.47 -3.80 -17.89
C ASN A 30 11.26 -2.88 -18.10
N ASP A 31 10.86 -2.65 -19.34
CA ASP A 31 9.72 -1.79 -19.66
C ASP A 31 8.46 -2.31 -18.98
N PHE A 32 8.23 -3.62 -19.03
CA PHE A 32 7.09 -4.25 -18.35
C PHE A 32 7.12 -4.06 -16.83
N ILE A 33 8.26 -4.23 -16.17
CA ILE A 33 8.39 -4.04 -14.71
C ILE A 33 8.25 -2.57 -14.33
N LEU A 34 8.87 -1.67 -15.11
CA LEU A 34 8.96 -0.24 -14.80
C LEU A 34 7.69 0.53 -15.18
N ASP A 35 6.89 0.02 -16.11
CA ASP A 35 5.62 0.60 -16.54
C ASP A 35 4.68 0.93 -15.36
N THR A 36 3.85 1.95 -15.54
CA THR A 36 2.99 2.58 -14.53
C THR A 36 1.93 1.66 -13.96
N ASP A 37 1.51 0.64 -14.72
CA ASP A 37 0.48 -0.28 -14.24
C ASP A 37 0.96 -1.03 -13.01
N ARG A 38 0.15 -1.03 -11.94
CA ARG A 38 0.49 -1.73 -10.69
C ARG A 38 0.40 -3.25 -10.86
N ILE A 39 -0.58 -3.72 -11.63
CA ILE A 39 -0.81 -5.14 -11.91
C ILE A 39 -0.16 -5.48 -13.24
N LYS A 40 0.63 -6.55 -13.23
CA LYS A 40 1.42 -7.05 -14.34
C LYS A 40 0.86 -8.41 -14.77
N ASP A 41 0.43 -8.46 -16.02
CA ASP A 41 -0.18 -9.63 -16.63
C ASP A 41 0.87 -10.41 -17.46
N PRO A 42 1.35 -11.56 -16.96
CA PRO A 42 2.39 -12.32 -17.64
C PRO A 42 1.89 -12.96 -18.95
N TYR A 43 0.59 -13.20 -19.08
CA TYR A 43 -0.01 -13.79 -20.28
C TYR A 43 -0.01 -12.79 -21.44
N LYS A 44 -0.34 -11.52 -21.14
CA LYS A 44 -0.22 -10.43 -22.12
C LYS A 44 1.22 -10.22 -22.54
N PHE A 45 2.16 -10.26 -21.59
CA PHE A 45 3.59 -10.17 -21.87
C PHE A 45 4.07 -11.29 -22.79
N ALA A 46 3.68 -12.54 -22.50
CA ALA A 46 4.03 -13.71 -23.29
C ALA A 46 3.54 -13.57 -24.74
N HIS A 47 2.26 -13.22 -24.90
CA HIS A 47 1.65 -13.00 -26.20
C HIS A 47 2.38 -11.90 -27.01
N HIS A 48 2.68 -10.76 -26.37
CA HIS A 48 3.35 -9.64 -27.03
C HIS A 48 4.77 -9.99 -27.49
N ASN A 49 5.53 -10.72 -26.67
CA ASN A 49 6.92 -11.07 -26.93
C ASN A 49 7.10 -12.42 -27.63
N LYS A 50 5.99 -13.09 -28.04
CA LYS A 50 5.98 -14.41 -28.67
C LYS A 50 6.72 -15.47 -27.85
N LEU A 51 6.53 -15.42 -26.53
CA LEU A 51 7.02 -16.43 -25.59
C LEU A 51 5.89 -17.38 -25.24
N ASP A 52 6.24 -18.60 -24.88
CA ASP A 52 5.30 -19.48 -24.20
C ASP A 52 4.99 -18.93 -22.79
N VAL A 53 3.77 -19.22 -22.34
CA VAL A 53 3.27 -18.72 -21.05
C VAL A 53 4.11 -19.25 -19.90
N GLU A 54 4.58 -20.50 -19.99
CA GLU A 54 5.42 -21.12 -18.97
C GLU A 54 6.74 -20.34 -18.79
N THR A 55 7.44 -20.05 -19.88
CA THR A 55 8.65 -19.21 -19.89
C THR A 55 8.39 -17.84 -19.32
N ALA A 56 7.30 -17.17 -19.71
CA ALA A 56 6.97 -15.86 -19.15
C ALA A 56 6.72 -15.90 -17.64
N LEU A 57 6.00 -16.92 -17.15
CA LEU A 57 5.79 -17.13 -15.72
C LEU A 57 7.11 -17.39 -14.99
N GLN A 58 7.94 -18.31 -15.51
CA GLN A 58 9.26 -18.62 -14.94
C GLN A 58 10.14 -17.38 -14.85
N LEU A 59 10.17 -16.55 -15.91
CA LEU A 59 10.92 -15.29 -15.91
C LEU A 59 10.49 -14.37 -14.77
N PHE A 60 9.18 -14.16 -14.59
CA PHE A 60 8.68 -13.24 -13.56
C PHE A 60 8.79 -13.78 -12.14
N LEU A 61 8.83 -15.10 -11.93
CA LEU A 61 9.13 -15.70 -10.64
C LEU A 61 10.54 -15.33 -10.11
N TYR A 62 11.52 -15.09 -10.99
CA TYR A 62 12.82 -14.59 -10.53
C TYR A 62 12.72 -13.21 -9.87
N PHE A 63 11.72 -12.39 -10.24
CA PHE A 63 11.51 -11.06 -9.69
C PHE A 63 10.60 -11.05 -8.45
N THR A 64 10.15 -12.21 -7.98
CA THR A 64 9.43 -12.36 -6.70
C THR A 64 10.32 -12.78 -5.55
N ASP A 65 11.60 -13.06 -5.81
CA ASP A 65 12.55 -13.47 -4.78
C ASP A 65 13.34 -12.26 -4.23
N GLY A 66 13.61 -12.26 -2.93
CA GLY A 66 14.35 -11.22 -2.20
C GLY A 66 13.50 -10.31 -1.31
N ASN A 67 14.17 -9.43 -0.57
CA ASN A 67 13.52 -8.50 0.37
C ASN A 67 14.13 -7.07 0.27
N PRO A 68 13.39 -6.08 -0.25
CA PRO A 68 12.13 -6.21 -0.98
C PRO A 68 12.34 -6.81 -2.38
N ALA A 69 11.42 -7.68 -2.82
CA ALA A 69 11.36 -8.15 -4.20
C ALA A 69 10.66 -7.11 -5.11
N PRO A 70 11.00 -6.98 -6.40
CA PRO A 70 10.34 -6.06 -7.34
C PRO A 70 8.85 -6.35 -7.53
N LEU A 71 8.48 -7.63 -7.53
CA LEU A 71 7.12 -8.09 -7.79
C LEU A 71 6.64 -8.99 -6.64
N ASN A 72 5.35 -8.91 -6.34
CA ASN A 72 4.62 -9.87 -5.51
C ASN A 72 3.74 -10.73 -6.42
N MET A 73 3.63 -12.01 -6.11
CA MET A 73 2.77 -12.93 -6.87
C MET A 73 1.34 -12.89 -6.31
N LEU A 74 0.36 -12.84 -7.21
CA LEU A 74 -1.06 -12.89 -6.90
C LEU A 74 -1.68 -14.07 -7.65
N MET A 75 -2.15 -15.06 -6.91
CA MET A 75 -2.83 -16.22 -7.47
C MET A 75 -4.34 -16.00 -7.42
N TYR A 76 -5.05 -16.39 -8.48
CA TYR A 76 -6.50 -16.25 -8.53
C TYR A 76 -7.14 -17.29 -9.44
N VAL A 77 -8.44 -17.50 -9.29
CA VAL A 77 -9.27 -18.23 -10.25
C VAL A 77 -10.39 -17.32 -10.72
N ASP A 78 -10.83 -17.47 -11.97
CA ASP A 78 -12.05 -16.81 -12.42
C ASP A 78 -13.26 -17.59 -11.89
N CYS A 79 -14.25 -16.88 -11.37
CA CYS A 79 -15.53 -17.48 -11.03
C CYS A 79 -16.13 -18.16 -12.28
N GLN A 80 -16.67 -19.38 -12.12
CA GLN A 80 -17.21 -20.19 -13.21
C GLN A 80 -18.70 -19.94 -13.47
N GLU A 81 -19.36 -19.21 -12.56
CA GLU A 81 -20.75 -18.82 -12.73
C GLU A 81 -20.89 -17.89 -13.95
N LEU A 82 -21.87 -18.19 -14.83
CA LEU A 82 -21.93 -17.61 -16.18
C LEU A 82 -22.01 -16.08 -16.17
N ASP A 83 -22.72 -15.53 -15.19
CA ASP A 83 -22.95 -14.10 -15.02
C ASP A 83 -21.92 -13.42 -14.09
N CYS A 84 -21.02 -14.19 -13.46
CA CYS A 84 -20.02 -13.66 -12.54
C CYS A 84 -18.61 -13.89 -13.07
N LYS A 85 -17.96 -12.83 -13.58
CA LYS A 85 -16.58 -12.87 -14.09
C LYS A 85 -15.55 -12.34 -13.10
N SER A 86 -15.91 -12.29 -11.82
CA SER A 86 -15.02 -11.74 -10.80
C SER A 86 -13.89 -12.70 -10.46
N PRO A 87 -12.65 -12.21 -10.32
CA PRO A 87 -11.54 -13.02 -9.85
C PRO A 87 -11.70 -13.34 -8.37
N ILE A 88 -11.38 -14.56 -7.99
CA ILE A 88 -11.30 -15.04 -6.62
C ILE A 88 -9.82 -15.17 -6.26
N TYR A 89 -9.31 -14.27 -5.45
CA TYR A 89 -7.90 -14.24 -5.06
C TYR A 89 -7.59 -15.26 -3.97
N LEU A 90 -6.44 -15.93 -4.12
CA LEU A 90 -5.96 -16.99 -3.24
C LEU A 90 -4.89 -16.42 -2.31
N ASP A 91 -5.27 -15.39 -1.54
CA ASP A 91 -4.33 -14.55 -0.79
C ASP A 91 -3.61 -15.33 0.31
N GLU A 92 -4.33 -16.24 0.97
CA GLU A 92 -3.78 -17.27 1.84
C GLU A 92 -4.63 -18.50 1.59
N TRP A 93 -4.01 -19.67 1.45
CA TRP A 93 -4.73 -20.93 1.32
C TRP A 93 -5.49 -21.16 2.62
N GLN A 94 -6.69 -20.59 2.71
CA GLN A 94 -7.56 -20.75 3.85
C GLN A 94 -7.68 -22.25 4.10
N SER A 95 -7.62 -22.63 5.37
CA SER A 95 -7.62 -24.02 5.84
C SER A 95 -8.90 -24.80 5.52
N HIS A 96 -9.74 -24.28 4.64
CA HIS A 96 -11.02 -24.82 4.25
C HIS A 96 -10.90 -25.46 2.87
N ASP A 97 -11.62 -26.57 2.68
CA ASP A 97 -11.66 -27.30 1.41
C ASP A 97 -12.48 -26.57 0.34
N TYR A 98 -13.15 -25.49 0.71
CA TYR A 98 -14.01 -24.70 -0.15
C TYR A 98 -13.56 -23.25 -0.23
N ILE A 99 -13.71 -22.67 -1.41
CA ILE A 99 -13.46 -21.26 -1.69
C ILE A 99 -14.75 -20.66 -2.25
N ALA A 100 -15.23 -19.58 -1.66
CA ALA A 100 -16.43 -18.89 -2.09
C ALA A 100 -16.12 -17.65 -2.94
N CYS A 101 -16.89 -17.43 -4.00
CA CYS A 101 -16.85 -16.17 -4.73
C CYS A 101 -17.51 -15.06 -3.90
N LEU A 102 -16.80 -13.96 -3.66
CA LEU A 102 -17.34 -12.81 -2.90
C LEU A 102 -18.48 -12.07 -3.60
N HIS A 103 -18.68 -12.30 -4.90
CA HIS A 103 -19.68 -11.58 -5.71
C HIS A 103 -21.00 -12.36 -5.86
N CYS A 104 -20.96 -13.65 -6.14
CA CYS A 104 -22.16 -14.49 -6.33
C CYS A 104 -22.38 -15.53 -5.22
N ALA A 105 -21.49 -15.61 -4.23
CA ALA A 105 -21.49 -16.58 -3.14
C ALA A 105 -21.37 -18.07 -3.56
N GLU A 106 -21.12 -18.35 -4.85
CA GLU A 106 -20.88 -19.71 -5.34
C GLU A 106 -19.64 -20.32 -4.68
N GLN A 107 -19.74 -21.59 -4.31
CA GLN A 107 -18.69 -22.30 -3.57
C GLN A 107 -18.03 -23.35 -4.45
N TYR A 108 -16.70 -23.36 -4.43
CA TYR A 108 -15.89 -24.28 -5.21
C TYR A 108 -15.07 -25.17 -4.29
N LEU A 109 -15.03 -26.46 -4.61
CA LEU A 109 -14.03 -27.36 -4.03
C LEU A 109 -12.64 -26.94 -4.50
N LYS A 110 -11.73 -26.76 -3.55
CA LYS A 110 -10.35 -26.32 -3.80
C LYS A 110 -9.64 -27.21 -4.81
N GLU A 111 -9.79 -28.52 -4.67
CA GLU A 111 -9.16 -29.53 -5.55
C GLU A 111 -9.60 -29.37 -7.01
N ASP A 112 -10.85 -28.99 -7.25
CA ASP A 112 -11.41 -28.83 -8.59
C ASP A 112 -10.85 -27.57 -9.27
N ILE A 113 -10.72 -26.47 -8.51
CA ILE A 113 -10.26 -25.18 -9.06
C ILE A 113 -8.74 -25.01 -9.06
N MET A 114 -8.00 -25.88 -8.37
CA MET A 114 -6.53 -25.83 -8.32
C MET A 114 -5.89 -25.90 -9.71
N ARG A 115 -6.50 -26.62 -10.66
CA ARG A 115 -6.02 -26.73 -12.05
C ARG A 115 -6.31 -25.49 -12.89
N MET A 116 -7.15 -24.58 -12.38
CA MET A 116 -7.59 -23.36 -13.07
C MET A 116 -6.90 -22.11 -12.53
N VAL A 117 -5.95 -22.27 -11.60
CA VAL A 117 -5.22 -21.15 -10.98
C VAL A 117 -4.44 -20.37 -12.03
N LYS A 118 -4.65 -19.07 -12.00
CA LYS A 118 -3.97 -18.07 -12.80
C LYS A 118 -3.07 -17.22 -11.90
N VAL A 119 -2.06 -16.62 -12.52
CA VAL A 119 -1.07 -15.81 -11.81
C VAL A 119 -1.00 -14.41 -12.42
N LYS A 120 -1.00 -13.40 -11.55
CA LYS A 120 -0.63 -12.03 -11.87
C LYS A 120 0.52 -11.62 -10.96
N PHE A 121 1.23 -10.57 -11.37
CA PHE A 121 2.27 -9.97 -10.54
C PHE A 121 1.86 -8.56 -10.15
N ILE A 122 2.24 -8.11 -8.96
CA ILE A 122 1.95 -6.76 -8.46
C ILE A 122 3.29 -6.09 -8.16
N LYS A 123 3.48 -4.85 -8.61
CA LYS A 123 4.68 -4.07 -8.24
C LYS A 123 4.74 -3.88 -6.73
N ASN A 124 5.92 -4.16 -6.16
CA ASN A 124 6.19 -3.88 -4.76
C ASN A 124 6.82 -2.49 -4.63
N ASP A 125 6.04 -1.54 -4.15
CA ASP A 125 6.45 -0.14 -4.05
C ASP A 125 7.71 0.05 -3.19
N GLU A 126 7.94 -0.78 -2.18
CA GLU A 126 9.13 -0.71 -1.32
C GLU A 126 10.43 -0.90 -2.09
N PHE A 127 10.43 -1.77 -3.11
CA PHE A 127 11.59 -1.97 -3.98
C PHE A 127 11.93 -0.71 -4.79
N PHE A 128 10.89 0.00 -5.21
CA PHE A 128 10.97 1.17 -6.09
C PHE A 128 11.21 2.49 -5.34
N ILE A 129 11.07 2.51 -4.02
CA ILE A 129 11.48 3.65 -3.19
C ILE A 129 13.01 3.81 -3.29
N THR A 130 13.44 4.92 -3.89
CA THR A 130 14.87 5.23 -4.14
C THR A 130 15.43 6.27 -3.18
N LYS A 131 14.59 6.89 -2.34
CA LYS A 131 15.01 7.83 -1.31
C LYS A 131 14.49 7.36 0.06
N PRO A 132 15.31 7.37 1.12
CA PRO A 132 14.76 7.36 2.47
C PRO A 132 13.78 8.53 2.58
N PRO A 133 12.63 8.40 3.27
CA PRO A 133 11.72 9.51 3.47
C PRO A 133 12.43 10.58 4.30
N THR A 134 13.11 11.52 3.64
CA THR A 134 13.91 12.56 4.29
C THR A 134 13.09 13.79 4.66
N CYS A 135 11.77 13.76 4.52
CA CYS A 135 10.91 14.82 4.99
C CYS A 135 9.55 14.26 5.40
N THR A 136 9.14 14.54 6.63
CA THR A 136 7.80 14.37 7.20
C THR A 136 6.70 14.92 6.27
N TYR A 137 7.06 15.87 5.40
CA TYR A 137 6.22 16.46 4.37
C TYR A 137 5.73 15.46 3.31
N ASP A 138 6.55 14.50 2.88
CA ASP A 138 6.17 13.51 1.85
C ASP A 138 5.20 12.43 2.37
N ILE A 139 5.16 12.25 3.70
CA ILE A 139 4.19 11.38 4.37
C ILE A 139 2.82 12.06 4.43
N LEU A 140 2.80 13.39 4.61
CA LEU A 140 1.57 14.18 4.67
C LEU A 140 0.91 14.36 3.30
N THR A 141 1.67 14.38 2.20
CA THR A 141 1.14 14.53 0.83
C THR A 141 0.62 13.25 0.20
N ARG A 142 0.99 12.07 0.73
CA ARG A 142 0.46 10.76 0.30
C ARG A 142 -0.80 10.33 1.07
N SER A 143 -1.21 11.11 2.07
CA SER A 143 -2.46 10.91 2.80
C SER A 143 -3.58 11.51 1.96
N ASP A 144 -4.57 10.69 1.59
CA ASP A 144 -5.69 11.09 0.73
C ASP A 144 -6.34 12.41 1.14
N SER A 145 -6.75 13.13 0.09
CA SER A 145 -7.33 14.46 0.04
C SER A 145 -8.43 14.70 1.08
N GLY A 146 -8.09 15.46 2.12
CA GLY A 146 -9.03 16.03 3.09
C GLY A 146 -8.41 17.12 3.98
N LEU A 147 -7.07 17.13 4.09
CA LEU A 147 -6.35 18.10 4.89
C LEU A 147 -5.84 19.23 3.99
N LYS A 148 -6.52 20.38 4.04
CA LYS A 148 -6.06 21.61 3.42
C LYS A 148 -4.68 21.99 4.00
N PRO A 149 -3.69 22.37 3.17
CA PRO A 149 -2.42 22.86 3.68
C PRO A 149 -2.66 24.17 4.46
N SER A 150 -2.19 24.23 5.71
CA SER A 150 -2.13 25.45 6.49
C SER A 150 -1.22 26.48 5.79
N PRO A 151 -1.57 27.78 5.74
CA PRO A 151 -0.74 28.78 5.09
C PRO A 151 0.60 28.92 5.81
N ALA A 152 1.69 28.97 5.04
CA ALA A 152 3.03 29.24 5.54
C ALA A 152 3.10 30.63 6.20
N ILE A 153 3.58 30.68 7.45
CA ILE A 153 3.97 31.92 8.11
C ILE A 153 5.39 32.25 7.62
N PHE A 154 5.49 33.13 6.63
CA PHE A 154 6.77 33.77 6.27
C PHE A 154 7.14 34.80 7.34
N GLN A 155 8.41 34.78 7.76
CA GLN A 155 9.02 35.76 8.64
C GLN A 155 9.17 37.12 7.93
N SER A 156 8.94 38.18 8.70
CA SER A 156 8.78 39.63 8.44
C SER A 156 10.05 40.37 7.95
N PRO A 157 10.10 41.72 7.83
CA PRO A 157 9.14 42.73 7.33
C PRO A 157 9.81 43.77 6.37
N SER A 158 9.06 44.48 5.53
CA SER A 158 9.53 45.74 4.90
C SER A 158 8.38 46.70 4.52
N ILE A 159 8.23 47.74 5.34
CA ILE A 159 7.88 49.15 5.04
C ILE A 159 6.55 49.47 4.31
N ALA A 160 5.59 49.94 5.14
CA ALA A 160 4.73 51.14 5.06
C ALA A 160 3.67 51.36 3.94
N GLN A 161 2.55 51.95 4.40
CA GLN A 161 1.37 52.53 3.69
C GLN A 161 0.31 51.49 3.25
N ASP A 162 -1.00 51.65 3.39
CA ASP A 162 -1.89 52.68 3.93
C ASP A 162 -3.26 51.98 4.22
N GLU A 163 -4.17 52.68 4.90
CA GLU A 163 -5.43 52.22 5.52
C GLU A 163 -6.38 51.24 4.77
N MET A 164 -6.92 50.22 5.47
CA MET A 164 -8.38 49.92 5.53
C MET A 164 -8.77 48.83 6.57
N LYS A 165 -9.53 49.26 7.59
CA LYS A 165 -10.53 48.57 8.46
C LYS A 165 -10.53 47.01 8.61
N LYS A 166 -10.07 46.59 9.80
CA LYS A 166 -10.71 45.74 10.83
C LYS A 166 -11.91 44.83 10.45
N ASN A 167 -11.77 43.53 10.68
CA ASN A 167 -12.38 42.79 11.82
C ASN A 167 -12.05 41.29 11.74
N ILE A 168 -11.00 40.84 12.45
CA ILE A 168 -10.83 39.41 12.77
C ILE A 168 -11.17 39.27 14.26
N ALA A 169 -12.34 38.71 14.53
CA ALA A 169 -12.81 38.40 15.88
C ALA A 169 -12.01 37.20 16.42
N GLY A 170 -10.96 37.48 17.18
CA GLY A 170 -10.34 36.49 18.05
C GLY A 170 -11.23 36.26 19.27
N ILE A 171 -11.51 35.00 19.61
CA ILE A 171 -12.20 34.65 20.85
C ILE A 171 -11.22 34.84 22.01
N PRO A 172 -11.55 35.64 23.05
CA PRO A 172 -10.70 35.83 24.21
C PRO A 172 -10.48 34.51 24.96
N LEU A 173 -9.28 34.31 25.51
CA LEU A 173 -8.89 33.10 26.24
C LEU A 173 -9.86 32.77 27.40
N ASP A 174 -10.42 33.80 28.05
CA ASP A 174 -11.41 33.65 29.13
C ASP A 174 -12.75 33.06 28.66
N THR A 175 -13.04 33.20 27.37
CA THR A 175 -14.24 32.61 26.75
C THR A 175 -14.03 31.12 26.45
N LEU A 176 -12.79 30.68 26.20
CA LEU A 176 -12.46 29.27 26.01
C LEU A 176 -12.46 28.48 27.33
N THR A 177 -12.01 29.09 28.42
CA THR A 177 -12.04 28.47 29.76
C THR A 177 -13.46 28.32 30.29
N THR A 178 -14.35 29.26 29.99
CA THR A 178 -15.77 29.15 30.39
C THR A 178 -16.52 28.07 29.60
N LEU A 179 -16.23 27.92 28.30
CA LEU A 179 -16.79 26.84 27.47
C LEU A 179 -16.34 25.44 27.89
N ASN A 180 -15.18 25.32 28.55
CA ASN A 180 -14.62 24.05 29.03
C ASN A 180 -15.02 23.70 30.48
N THR A 181 -16.00 24.40 31.05
CA THR A 181 -16.54 24.13 32.39
C THR A 181 -18.03 23.82 32.34
N THR A 182 -18.47 22.87 33.16
CA THR A 182 -19.90 22.56 33.33
C THR A 182 -20.60 23.65 34.15
N SER A 183 -21.93 23.62 34.24
CA SER A 183 -22.74 24.58 35.01
C SER A 183 -22.40 24.68 36.51
N LYS A 184 -21.58 23.74 37.03
CA LYS A 184 -21.03 23.75 38.40
C LYS A 184 -19.57 24.24 38.49
N LYS A 185 -19.00 24.80 37.42
CA LYS A 185 -17.59 25.24 37.29
C LYS A 185 -16.54 24.11 37.37
N GLU A 186 -16.94 22.87 37.11
CA GLU A 186 -16.00 21.74 37.01
C GLU A 186 -15.52 21.60 35.57
N ALA A 187 -14.22 21.33 35.38
CA ALA A 187 -13.66 21.09 34.05
C ALA A 187 -14.31 19.85 33.42
N ILE A 188 -14.71 19.96 32.16
CA ILE A 188 -15.41 18.87 31.43
C ILE A 188 -14.48 17.65 31.25
N SER A 189 -13.18 17.88 31.12
CA SER A 189 -12.16 16.84 31.03
C SER A 189 -11.58 16.49 32.40
N LYS A 190 -11.58 15.20 32.73
CA LYS A 190 -10.87 14.65 33.89
C LYS A 190 -9.36 14.92 33.77
N PRO A 191 -8.65 15.24 34.87
CA PRO A 191 -7.21 15.44 34.85
C PRO A 191 -6.49 14.15 34.44
N LEU A 192 -5.39 14.27 33.67
CA LEU A 192 -4.62 13.13 33.18
C LEU A 192 -4.19 12.14 34.29
N SER A 193 -4.03 12.63 35.53
CA SER A 193 -3.69 11.81 36.69
C SER A 193 -4.70 10.71 37.00
N GLU A 194 -6.00 10.89 36.68
CA GLU A 194 -7.01 9.83 36.84
C GLU A 194 -6.89 8.74 35.76
N LEU A 195 -6.36 9.08 34.58
CA LEU A 195 -6.12 8.12 33.50
C LEU A 195 -4.94 7.20 33.83
N ASP A 196 -3.88 7.75 34.42
CA ASP A 196 -2.70 7.01 34.87
C ASP A 196 -3.03 6.00 35.99
N GLU A 197 -3.91 6.36 36.92
CA GLU A 197 -4.36 5.41 37.97
C GLU A 197 -5.18 4.25 37.40
N ARG A 198 -6.03 4.48 36.40
CA ARG A 198 -6.83 3.41 35.77
C ARG A 198 -5.97 2.46 34.96
N LEU A 199 -4.97 2.98 34.24
CA LEU A 199 -3.98 2.17 33.55
C LEU A 199 -3.15 1.34 34.53
N SER A 200 -2.74 1.94 35.65
CA SER A 200 -1.95 1.25 36.68
C SER A 200 -2.72 0.11 37.35
N ARG A 201 -4.02 0.27 37.63
CA ARG A 201 -4.86 -0.83 38.16
C ARG A 201 -5.07 -1.95 37.15
N SER A 202 -5.32 -1.61 35.89
CA SER A 202 -5.48 -2.60 34.81
C SER A 202 -4.24 -3.46 34.58
N MET A 203 -3.04 -2.95 34.91
CA MET A 203 -1.79 -3.71 34.81
C MET A 203 -1.50 -4.59 36.03
N MET A 204 -2.15 -4.35 37.18
CA MET A 204 -2.03 -5.22 38.36
C MET A 204 -2.92 -6.47 38.26
N ASP A 205 -4.09 -6.38 37.63
CA ASP A 205 -5.00 -7.52 37.43
C ASP A 205 -4.48 -8.57 36.43
N PHE A 206 -3.45 -8.23 35.63
CA PHE A 206 -2.75 -9.16 34.73
C PHE A 206 -1.65 -9.99 35.41
N LYS A 207 -1.39 -9.77 36.71
CA LYS A 207 -0.45 -10.57 37.50
C LYS A 207 -1.18 -11.38 38.58
N ILE A 208 -2.06 -12.28 38.15
CA ILE A 208 -2.42 -13.45 38.95
C ILE A 208 -2.31 -14.67 38.03
N THR A 209 -1.28 -15.44 38.31
CA THR A 209 -1.03 -16.86 37.97
C THR A 209 -2.24 -17.75 38.14
#